data_AF-A0A6N8Y9J0-F1
#
_entry.id   AF-A0A6N8Y9J0-F1
#
_cell.length_a   1.000
_cell.length_b   1.000
_cell.length_c   1.000
_cell.angle_alpha   90.00
_cell.angle_beta   90.00
_cell.angle_gamma   90.00
#
_symmetry.space_group_name_H-M   'P 1'
#
loop_
_entity.id
_entity.type
_entity.pdbx_description
1 polymer ?
#
loop_
_entity_poly.entity_id
_entity_poly.type
_entity_poly.pdbx_seq_one_letter_code
_entity_poly.pdbx_strand_id
1 'polypeptide(L)'
;LHRLGVRMASLTWNRRTMLADGIAESGTGGRLSSLGVEAVAEMERLGMVVDISHLSAAGVDHIAEVATAPFVATHSSCRALCDHPRNLTDSQIGLVAASGGFVAVNAFGSFVSETAPTIDAFIDHLEHAATVAGADRIAVGADFIADLVRTVDPILGRQLLVDPADLSFIEDLKAPADLVNLSERLIERCGPGRAARFANTNMVDFFRANLS
;
A
#
# COMPACT_ATOMS: atom_id res chain seq x y z
N LEU A 1 -10.95 -0.38 -19.23
CA LEU A 1 -9.67 -0.76 -18.60
C LEU A 1 -9.57 -2.27 -18.35
N HIS A 2 -10.56 -2.90 -17.70
CA HIS A 2 -10.53 -4.34 -17.42
C HIS A 2 -10.21 -5.24 -18.63
N ARG A 3 -10.89 -5.01 -19.77
CA ARG A 3 -10.63 -5.73 -21.04
C ARG A 3 -9.22 -5.55 -21.61
N LEU A 4 -8.48 -4.53 -21.16
CA LEU A 4 -7.09 -4.26 -21.54
C LEU A 4 -6.08 -4.84 -20.54
N GLY A 5 -6.53 -5.57 -19.52
CA GLY A 5 -5.67 -6.29 -18.57
C GLY A 5 -5.53 -5.65 -17.20
N VAL A 6 -6.14 -4.49 -16.93
CA VAL A 6 -6.14 -3.90 -15.57
C VAL A 6 -6.96 -4.78 -14.64
N ARG A 7 -6.40 -5.13 -13.48
CA ARG A 7 -7.02 -6.03 -12.48
C ARG A 7 -7.13 -5.45 -11.07
N MET A 8 -6.55 -4.29 -10.85
CA MET A 8 -6.58 -3.59 -9.58
C MET A 8 -6.57 -2.10 -9.84
N ALA A 9 -7.26 -1.32 -9.02
CA ALA A 9 -7.26 0.13 -9.11
C ALA A 9 -7.55 0.78 -7.75
N SER A 10 -7.03 1.98 -7.56
CA SER A 10 -7.34 2.85 -6.43
C SER A 10 -8.36 3.91 -6.85
N LEU A 11 -9.20 4.38 -5.93
CA LEU A 11 -10.22 5.42 -6.22
C LEU A 11 -9.62 6.83 -6.31
N THR A 12 -8.47 7.01 -5.68
CA THR A 12 -7.78 8.28 -5.54
C THR A 12 -6.27 8.07 -5.59
N TRP A 13 -5.56 9.17 -5.81
CA TRP A 13 -4.21 9.33 -5.27
C TRP A 13 -4.31 10.23 -4.03
N ASN A 14 -3.44 11.21 -3.85
CA ASN A 14 -3.47 12.07 -2.66
C ASN A 14 -4.64 13.07 -2.64
N ARG A 15 -5.11 13.54 -3.81
CA ARG A 15 -6.16 14.56 -3.91
C ARG A 15 -7.54 13.93 -4.12
N ARG A 16 -8.58 14.74 -3.86
CA ARG A 16 -9.97 14.40 -4.17
C ARG A 16 -10.14 14.08 -5.66
N THR A 17 -10.87 13.01 -5.93
CA THR A 17 -11.40 12.68 -7.25
C THR A 17 -12.93 12.79 -7.22
N MET A 18 -13.61 12.48 -8.33
CA MET A 18 -15.08 12.36 -8.31
C MET A 18 -15.57 11.16 -7.47
N LEU A 19 -14.67 10.22 -7.13
CA LEU A 19 -15.01 8.96 -6.47
C LEU A 19 -14.86 9.06 -4.94
N ALA A 20 -13.80 9.70 -4.45
CA ALA A 20 -13.53 9.82 -3.02
C ALA A 20 -12.47 10.89 -2.73
N ASP A 21 -12.22 11.10 -1.43
CA ASP A 21 -11.14 11.93 -0.93
C ASP A 21 -9.86 11.11 -0.78
N GLY A 22 -8.78 11.63 -1.38
CA GLY A 22 -7.44 11.14 -1.12
C GLY A 22 -6.91 11.66 0.21
N ILE A 23 -5.79 11.11 0.68
CA ILE A 23 -5.25 11.37 2.01
C ILE A 23 -4.95 12.85 2.28
N ALA A 24 -4.57 13.63 1.25
CA ALA A 24 -4.26 15.05 1.39
C ALA A 24 -5.52 15.92 1.57
N GLU A 25 -6.71 15.36 1.30
CA GLU A 25 -8.00 16.00 1.52
C GLU A 25 -8.72 15.46 2.77
N SER A 26 -8.03 14.73 3.66
CA SER A 26 -8.66 14.10 4.83
C SER A 26 -9.39 15.10 5.76
N GLY A 27 -9.02 16.38 5.72
CA GLY A 27 -9.68 17.43 6.51
C GLY A 27 -11.15 17.69 6.14
N THR A 28 -11.62 17.20 4.98
CA THR A 28 -13.04 17.28 4.59
C THR A 28 -13.93 16.35 5.41
N GLY A 29 -13.38 15.26 5.99
CA GLY A 29 -14.15 14.15 6.54
C GLY A 29 -15.00 13.39 5.51
N GLY A 30 -14.72 13.58 4.21
CA GLY A 30 -15.50 13.00 3.14
C GLY A 30 -15.27 11.50 3.00
N ARG A 31 -16.37 10.76 2.89
CA ARG A 31 -16.41 9.34 2.54
C ARG A 31 -16.35 9.20 1.00
N LEU A 32 -16.51 7.98 0.46
CA LEU A 32 -16.79 7.80 -0.98
C LEU A 32 -18.05 8.60 -1.39
N SER A 33 -18.02 9.16 -2.60
CA SER A 33 -19.21 9.70 -3.25
C SER A 33 -20.14 8.55 -3.70
N SER A 34 -21.39 8.87 -4.08
CA SER A 34 -22.29 7.86 -4.67
C SER A 34 -21.67 7.18 -5.89
N LEU A 35 -20.98 7.95 -6.74
CA LEU A 35 -20.25 7.42 -7.89
C LEU A 35 -19.08 6.53 -7.46
N GLY A 36 -18.40 6.84 -6.35
CA GLY A 36 -17.36 6.00 -5.77
C GLY A 36 -17.89 4.64 -5.31
N VAL A 37 -19.05 4.63 -4.65
CA VAL A 37 -19.72 3.38 -4.23
C VAL A 37 -20.11 2.54 -5.45
N GLU A 38 -20.68 3.17 -6.49
CA GLU A 38 -20.99 2.50 -7.75
C GLU A 38 -19.73 1.93 -8.44
N ALA A 39 -18.62 2.68 -8.41
CA ALA A 39 -17.35 2.24 -8.96
C ALA A 39 -16.79 1.02 -8.23
N VAL A 40 -16.87 0.98 -6.90
CA VAL A 40 -16.47 -0.19 -6.09
C VAL A 40 -17.30 -1.40 -6.48
N ALA A 41 -18.63 -1.27 -6.52
CA ALA A 41 -19.51 -2.38 -6.91
C ALA A 41 -19.22 -2.90 -8.33
N GLU A 42 -18.93 -2.01 -9.27
CA GLU A 42 -18.56 -2.40 -10.64
C GLU A 42 -17.18 -3.06 -10.70
N MET A 43 -16.21 -2.62 -9.90
CA MET A 43 -14.91 -3.28 -9.77
C MET A 43 -15.08 -4.70 -9.24
N GLU A 44 -15.85 -4.89 -8.19
CA GLU A 44 -16.15 -6.23 -7.63
C GLU A 44 -16.85 -7.12 -8.67
N ARG A 45 -17.85 -6.59 -9.38
CA ARG A 45 -18.56 -7.31 -10.44
C ARG A 45 -17.63 -7.76 -11.57
N LEU A 46 -16.58 -6.99 -11.85
CA LEU A 46 -15.58 -7.30 -12.87
C LEU A 46 -14.45 -8.20 -12.37
N GLY A 47 -14.39 -8.52 -11.07
CA GLY A 47 -13.25 -9.22 -10.47
C GLY A 47 -11.99 -8.34 -10.38
N MET A 48 -12.16 -7.02 -10.31
CA MET A 48 -11.08 -6.08 -10.05
C MET A 48 -10.92 -5.84 -8.55
N VAL A 49 -9.68 -5.85 -8.08
CA VAL A 49 -9.33 -5.59 -6.68
C VAL A 49 -9.33 -4.08 -6.41
N VAL A 50 -9.96 -3.68 -5.31
CA VAL A 50 -9.89 -2.31 -4.80
C VAL A 50 -8.61 -2.14 -3.97
N ASP A 51 -7.80 -1.14 -4.33
CA ASP A 51 -6.65 -0.70 -3.54
C ASP A 51 -6.99 0.57 -2.75
N ILE A 52 -6.77 0.54 -1.44
CA ILE A 52 -7.04 1.66 -0.52
C ILE A 52 -5.81 2.54 -0.26
N SER A 53 -4.64 2.19 -0.78
CA SER A 53 -3.47 3.07 -0.65
C SER A 53 -3.77 4.45 -1.25
N HIS A 54 -3.38 5.51 -0.50
CA HIS A 54 -3.72 6.93 -0.74
C HIS A 54 -5.15 7.38 -0.44
N LEU A 55 -6.08 6.50 -0.09
CA LEU A 55 -7.43 6.90 0.30
C LEU A 55 -7.43 7.64 1.65
N SER A 56 -8.36 8.57 1.86
CA SER A 56 -8.54 9.22 3.16
C SER A 56 -8.99 8.21 4.22
N ALA A 57 -8.75 8.51 5.51
CA ALA A 57 -9.16 7.62 6.60
C ALA A 57 -10.69 7.33 6.59
N ALA A 58 -11.50 8.37 6.41
CA ALA A 58 -12.96 8.23 6.28
C ALA A 58 -13.38 7.43 5.03
N GLY A 59 -12.59 7.50 3.96
CA GLY A 59 -12.77 6.67 2.78
C GLY A 59 -12.47 5.19 3.05
N VAL A 60 -11.39 4.89 3.77
CA VAL A 60 -11.03 3.51 4.17
C VAL A 60 -12.15 2.89 5.03
N ASP A 61 -12.65 3.63 6.00
CA ASP A 61 -13.75 3.17 6.85
C ASP A 61 -15.03 2.92 6.02
N HIS A 62 -15.32 3.80 5.06
CA HIS A 62 -16.48 3.60 4.17
C HIS A 62 -16.30 2.41 3.23
N ILE A 63 -15.10 2.15 2.71
CA ILE A 63 -14.81 0.93 1.94
C ILE A 63 -15.15 -0.31 2.76
N ALA A 64 -14.75 -0.37 4.03
CA ALA A 64 -15.05 -1.51 4.90
C ALA A 64 -16.55 -1.71 5.16
N GLU A 65 -17.38 -0.68 5.00
CA GLU A 65 -18.84 -0.77 5.11
C GLU A 65 -19.52 -1.23 3.81
N VAL A 66 -18.99 -0.86 2.64
CA VAL A 66 -19.69 -1.08 1.34
C VAL A 66 -19.10 -2.19 0.49
N ALA A 67 -17.83 -2.54 0.69
CA ALA A 67 -17.18 -3.60 -0.08
C ALA A 67 -17.74 -4.96 0.33
N THR A 68 -18.01 -5.80 -0.67
CA THR A 68 -18.45 -7.19 -0.49
C THR A 68 -17.38 -8.21 -0.87
N ALA A 69 -16.31 -7.74 -1.54
CA ALA A 69 -15.13 -8.53 -1.88
C ALA A 69 -13.89 -8.05 -1.11
N PRO A 70 -12.82 -8.86 -1.05
CA PRO A 70 -11.56 -8.44 -0.45
C PRO A 70 -10.95 -7.21 -1.12
N PHE A 71 -10.48 -6.26 -0.30
CA PHE A 71 -9.72 -5.09 -0.74
C PHE A 71 -8.32 -5.09 -0.11
N VAL A 72 -7.36 -4.40 -0.71
CA VAL A 72 -5.95 -4.44 -0.30
C VAL A 72 -5.41 -3.05 -0.06
N ALA A 73 -4.29 -2.95 0.66
CA ALA A 73 -3.43 -1.78 0.63
C ALA A 73 -2.13 -2.18 -0.05
N THR A 74 -1.86 -1.68 -1.26
CA THR A 74 -0.71 -2.15 -2.07
C THR A 74 0.63 -1.59 -1.63
N HIS A 75 0.63 -0.49 -0.90
CA HIS A 75 1.83 0.19 -0.41
C HIS A 75 1.46 1.17 0.71
N SER A 76 1.29 0.66 1.93
CA SER A 76 1.06 1.47 3.13
C SER A 76 1.75 0.87 4.35
N SER A 77 2.39 1.71 5.17
CA SER A 77 3.10 1.26 6.38
C SER A 77 2.25 1.47 7.65
N CYS A 78 2.83 1.17 8.81
CA CYS A 78 2.11 1.14 10.10
C CYS A 78 2.24 2.44 10.86
N ARG A 79 1.11 3.08 11.17
CA ARG A 79 1.09 4.37 11.84
C ARG A 79 1.61 4.30 13.29
N ALA A 80 1.50 3.13 13.91
CA ALA A 80 2.02 2.87 15.25
C ALA A 80 3.56 3.00 15.37
N LEU A 81 4.30 2.81 14.27
CA LEU A 81 5.77 2.89 14.26
C LEU A 81 6.28 4.21 13.66
N CYS A 82 5.52 4.83 12.76
CA CYS A 82 5.83 6.12 12.15
C CYS A 82 4.52 6.90 11.96
N ASP A 83 4.33 8.01 12.68
CA ASP A 83 3.08 8.79 12.65
C ASP A 83 2.99 9.66 11.38
N HIS A 84 2.70 8.99 10.27
CA HIS A 84 2.55 9.63 8.97
C HIS A 84 1.11 9.43 8.44
N PRO A 85 0.45 10.45 7.85
CA PRO A 85 -0.93 10.34 7.35
C PRO A 85 -1.14 9.22 6.32
N ARG A 86 -0.13 8.90 5.51
CA ARG A 86 -0.18 7.76 4.56
C ARG A 86 -0.17 6.39 5.23
N ASN A 87 0.21 6.29 6.50
CA ASN A 87 0.28 5.03 7.21
C ASN A 87 -1.08 4.63 7.78
N LEU A 88 -1.35 3.33 7.80
CA LEU A 88 -2.58 2.77 8.34
C LEU A 88 -2.48 2.63 9.85
N THR A 89 -3.58 2.96 10.53
CA THR A 89 -3.76 2.58 11.94
C THR A 89 -3.95 1.07 12.07
N ASP A 90 -3.69 0.50 13.25
CA ASP A 90 -3.91 -0.93 13.50
C ASP A 90 -5.38 -1.33 13.25
N SER A 91 -6.32 -0.43 13.54
CA SER A 91 -7.74 -0.64 13.21
C SER A 91 -7.94 -0.82 11.70
N GLN A 92 -7.35 0.05 10.87
CA GLN A 92 -7.46 -0.03 9.42
C GLN A 92 -6.73 -1.26 8.84
N ILE A 93 -5.58 -1.64 9.41
CA ILE A 93 -4.90 -2.90 9.09
C ILE A 93 -5.83 -4.08 9.38
N GLY A 94 -6.53 -4.05 10.52
CA GLY A 94 -7.55 -5.03 10.88
C GLY A 94 -8.73 -5.09 9.90
N LEU A 95 -9.21 -3.95 9.38
CA LEU A 95 -10.26 -3.92 8.37
C LEU A 95 -9.86 -4.62 7.07
N VAL A 96 -8.62 -4.39 6.60
CA VAL A 96 -8.07 -5.09 5.42
C VAL A 96 -7.98 -6.59 5.67
N ALA A 97 -7.52 -7.00 6.85
CA ALA A 97 -7.44 -8.42 7.21
C ALA A 97 -8.83 -9.08 7.27
N ALA A 98 -9.81 -8.39 7.86
CA ALA A 98 -11.18 -8.87 8.02
C ALA A 98 -11.91 -9.02 6.67
N SER A 99 -11.60 -8.18 5.67
CA SER A 99 -12.14 -8.34 4.31
C SER A 99 -11.56 -9.53 3.56
N GLY A 100 -10.51 -10.17 4.09
CA GLY A 100 -9.76 -11.23 3.41
C GLY A 100 -8.68 -10.70 2.46
N GLY A 101 -8.35 -9.42 2.55
CA GLY A 101 -7.28 -8.75 1.81
C GLY A 101 -5.88 -8.99 2.34
N PHE A 102 -4.92 -8.17 1.89
CA PHE A 102 -3.56 -8.10 2.42
C PHE A 102 -3.08 -6.65 2.51
N VAL A 103 -2.12 -6.40 3.39
CA VAL A 103 -1.37 -5.13 3.48
C VAL A 103 0.04 -5.35 2.96
N ALA A 104 0.39 -4.66 1.89
CA ALA A 104 1.76 -4.57 1.41
C ALA A 104 2.45 -3.34 2.01
N VAL A 105 3.48 -3.57 2.81
CA VAL A 105 4.19 -2.53 3.55
C VAL A 105 5.04 -1.70 2.60
N ASN A 106 5.00 -0.37 2.75
CA ASN A 106 5.71 0.58 1.91
C ASN A 106 7.14 0.82 2.41
N ALA A 107 8.12 0.86 1.51
CA ALA A 107 9.53 1.11 1.82
C ALA A 107 9.96 2.58 1.64
N PHE A 108 9.02 3.48 1.32
CA PHE A 108 9.27 4.91 1.25
C PHE A 108 9.70 5.46 2.61
N GLY A 109 10.86 6.10 2.68
CA GLY A 109 11.57 6.36 3.93
C GLY A 109 10.75 7.13 4.95
N SER A 110 10.04 8.19 4.52
CA SER A 110 9.20 9.01 5.40
C SER A 110 8.00 8.27 5.98
N PHE A 111 7.66 7.10 5.45
CA PHE A 111 6.58 6.24 5.97
C PHE A 111 7.12 5.15 6.90
N VAL A 112 8.43 4.91 6.87
CA VAL A 112 9.12 3.87 7.66
C VAL A 112 9.71 4.46 8.93
N SER A 113 10.30 5.66 8.85
CA SER A 113 10.85 6.33 10.02
C SER A 113 10.98 7.82 9.77
N GLU A 114 10.68 8.62 10.78
CA GLU A 114 10.90 10.06 10.76
C GLU A 114 12.39 10.45 10.71
N THR A 115 13.28 9.58 11.21
CA THR A 115 14.70 9.93 11.42
C THR A 115 15.69 8.91 10.87
N ALA A 116 15.35 7.63 10.80
CA ALA A 116 16.27 6.56 10.45
C ALA A 116 15.59 5.46 9.61
N PRO A 117 15.23 5.75 8.35
CA PRO A 117 14.67 4.74 7.45
C PRO A 117 15.75 3.71 7.11
N THR A 118 15.60 2.49 7.63
CA THR A 118 16.50 1.35 7.38
C THR A 118 15.70 0.12 6.96
N ILE A 119 16.38 -0.88 6.38
CA ILE A 119 15.74 -2.18 6.10
C ILE A 119 15.18 -2.80 7.38
N ASP A 120 15.90 -2.69 8.51
CA ASP A 120 15.43 -3.25 9.78
C ASP A 120 14.16 -2.53 10.25
N ALA A 121 14.09 -1.20 10.16
CA ALA A 121 12.86 -0.45 10.47
C ALA A 121 11.69 -0.84 9.54
N PHE A 122 11.98 -1.09 8.26
CA PHE A 122 10.97 -1.60 7.33
C PHE A 122 10.49 -3.02 7.71
N ILE A 123 11.39 -3.89 8.16
CA ILE A 123 11.04 -5.22 8.67
C ILE A 123 10.20 -5.11 9.95
N ASP A 124 10.47 -4.14 10.83
CA ASP A 124 9.66 -3.89 12.02
C ASP A 124 8.19 -3.58 11.65
N HIS A 125 7.96 -2.84 10.56
CA HIS A 125 6.61 -2.65 10.01
C HIS A 125 5.96 -3.93 9.51
N LEU A 126 6.70 -4.80 8.81
CA LEU A 126 6.19 -6.11 8.38
C LEU A 126 5.79 -6.98 9.59
N GLU A 127 6.63 -7.02 10.62
CA GLU A 127 6.38 -7.78 11.85
C GLU A 127 5.21 -7.21 12.67
N HIS A 128 5.11 -5.89 12.79
CA HIS A 128 3.99 -5.22 13.45
C HIS A 128 2.68 -5.49 12.72
N ALA A 129 2.63 -5.27 11.41
CA ALA A 129 1.43 -5.55 10.62
C ALA A 129 1.04 -7.04 10.73
N ALA A 130 2.01 -7.96 10.74
CA ALA A 130 1.75 -9.39 10.92
C ALA A 130 1.23 -9.74 12.31
N THR A 131 1.55 -8.95 13.33
CA THR A 131 0.98 -9.09 14.68
C THR A 131 -0.48 -8.67 14.72
N VAL A 132 -0.87 -7.65 13.95
CA VAL A 132 -2.25 -7.15 13.87
C VAL A 132 -3.13 -8.00 12.96
N ALA A 133 -2.69 -8.28 11.73
CA ALA A 133 -3.48 -8.92 10.68
C ALA A 133 -3.20 -10.42 10.47
N GLY A 134 -2.17 -10.95 11.12
CA GLY A 134 -1.65 -12.30 10.86
C GLY A 134 -0.63 -12.33 9.72
N ALA A 135 0.34 -13.25 9.82
CA ALA A 135 1.48 -13.32 8.90
C ALA A 135 1.12 -13.65 7.45
N ASP A 136 -0.03 -14.28 7.21
CA ASP A 136 -0.49 -14.69 5.87
C ASP A 136 -1.16 -13.54 5.09
N ARG A 137 -1.25 -12.35 5.72
CA ARG A 137 -1.93 -11.16 5.18
C ARG A 137 -0.98 -10.00 4.90
N ILE A 138 0.32 -10.23 4.99
CA ILE A 138 1.34 -9.20 4.84
C ILE A 138 2.20 -9.44 3.60
N ALA A 139 2.51 -8.39 2.86
CA ALA A 139 3.35 -8.42 1.68
C ALA A 139 4.35 -7.25 1.65
N VAL A 140 5.24 -7.24 0.66
CA VAL A 140 6.16 -6.13 0.37
C VAL A 140 5.60 -5.28 -0.77
N GLY A 141 5.45 -3.97 -0.55
CA GLY A 141 4.98 -2.98 -1.52
C GLY A 141 5.94 -1.81 -1.63
N ALA A 142 7.16 -2.06 -2.11
CA ALA A 142 8.32 -1.18 -1.91
C ALA A 142 8.20 0.25 -2.46
N ASP A 143 7.32 0.49 -3.44
CA ASP A 143 7.07 1.85 -3.98
C ASP A 143 8.37 2.56 -4.40
N PHE A 144 9.12 2.00 -5.37
CA PHE A 144 10.44 2.50 -5.80
C PHE A 144 10.38 3.87 -6.49
N ILE A 145 10.12 4.94 -5.71
CA ILE A 145 9.96 6.32 -6.18
C ILE A 145 11.25 6.87 -6.81
N ALA A 146 12.44 6.42 -6.37
CA ALA A 146 13.71 6.88 -6.94
C ALA A 146 13.83 6.57 -8.44
N ASP A 147 13.31 5.41 -8.87
CA ASP A 147 13.26 5.03 -10.29
C ASP A 147 12.25 5.88 -11.06
N LEU A 148 11.09 6.18 -10.47
CA LEU A 148 10.08 7.06 -11.05
C LEU A 148 10.63 8.48 -11.27
N VAL A 149 11.30 9.05 -10.26
CA VAL A 149 11.93 10.37 -10.36
C VAL A 149 13.00 10.36 -11.45
N ARG A 150 13.83 9.31 -11.54
CA ARG A 150 14.90 9.26 -12.55
C ARG A 150 14.35 9.14 -13.98
N THR A 151 13.28 8.38 -14.17
CA THR A 151 12.84 7.95 -15.51
C THR A 151 11.66 8.73 -16.06
N VAL A 152 10.72 9.14 -15.19
CA VAL A 152 9.46 9.77 -15.59
C VAL A 152 9.48 11.27 -15.34
N ASP A 153 10.10 11.76 -14.26
CA ASP A 153 10.16 13.19 -13.97
C ASP A 153 10.77 14.04 -15.11
N PRO A 154 11.85 13.61 -15.79
CA PRO A 154 12.38 14.36 -16.93
C PRO A 154 11.38 14.49 -18.09
N ILE A 155 10.47 13.52 -18.24
CA ILE A 155 9.43 13.52 -19.28
C ILE A 155 8.29 14.46 -18.90
N LEU A 156 7.95 14.52 -17.61
CA LEU A 156 6.89 15.38 -17.07
C LEU A 156 7.37 16.81 -16.76
N GLY A 157 8.58 17.17 -17.20
CA GLY A 157 9.09 18.55 -17.09
C GLY A 157 9.63 18.92 -15.72
N ARG A 158 10.12 17.95 -14.93
CA ARG A 158 10.60 18.16 -13.54
C ARG A 158 9.54 18.70 -12.60
N GLN A 159 8.30 18.30 -12.84
CA GLN A 159 7.11 18.68 -12.07
C GLN A 159 6.49 17.45 -11.41
N LEU A 160 7.29 16.42 -11.05
CA LEU A 160 6.77 15.34 -10.23
C LEU A 160 6.14 15.91 -8.94
N LEU A 161 5.25 15.11 -8.37
CA LEU A 161 4.27 15.53 -7.38
C LEU A 161 4.88 15.94 -6.01
N VAL A 162 6.20 15.86 -5.86
CA VAL A 162 6.98 16.17 -4.65
C VAL A 162 8.36 16.67 -5.08
N ASP A 163 8.95 17.62 -4.34
CA ASP A 163 10.34 18.04 -4.55
C ASP A 163 11.28 16.85 -4.25
N PRO A 164 12.21 16.49 -5.16
CA PRO A 164 13.20 15.44 -4.90
C PRO A 164 14.00 15.64 -3.61
N ALA A 165 14.18 16.90 -3.16
CA ALA A 165 14.85 17.21 -1.90
C ALA A 165 14.06 16.76 -0.65
N ASP A 166 12.75 16.57 -0.77
CA ASP A 166 11.86 16.14 0.31
C ASP A 166 11.68 14.61 0.34
N LEU A 167 12.32 13.88 -0.57
CA LEU A 167 12.21 12.43 -0.64
C LEU A 167 13.18 11.76 0.35
N SER A 168 12.62 10.89 1.18
CA SER A 168 13.37 10.04 2.09
C SER A 168 13.34 8.61 1.57
N PHE A 169 14.48 7.93 1.58
CA PHE A 169 14.64 6.57 1.09
C PHE A 169 15.35 5.70 2.13
N ILE A 170 15.08 4.40 2.05
CA ILE A 170 15.98 3.41 2.65
C ILE A 170 17.13 3.23 1.65
N GLU A 171 18.34 3.66 2.01
CA GLU A 171 19.48 3.71 1.07
C GLU A 171 19.77 2.37 0.39
N ASP A 172 19.66 1.27 1.14
CA ASP A 172 19.92 -0.10 0.67
C ASP A 172 18.65 -0.80 0.15
N LEU A 173 17.55 -0.07 -0.09
CA LEU A 173 16.28 -0.59 -0.62
C LEU A 173 15.54 0.48 -1.48
N LYS A 174 16.27 1.22 -2.31
CA LYS A 174 15.68 2.33 -3.09
C LYS A 174 15.36 1.98 -4.54
N ALA A 175 15.85 0.84 -5.04
CA ALA A 175 15.59 0.35 -6.38
C ALA A 175 15.32 -1.17 -6.40
N PRO A 176 14.73 -1.72 -7.49
CA PRO A 176 14.51 -3.16 -7.64
C PRO A 176 15.76 -4.02 -7.47
N ALA A 177 16.94 -3.49 -7.86
CA ALA A 177 18.21 -4.20 -7.71
C ALA A 177 18.58 -4.45 -6.23
N ASP A 178 18.03 -3.66 -5.31
CA ASP A 178 18.33 -3.72 -3.88
C ASP A 178 17.48 -4.76 -3.13
N LEU A 179 16.52 -5.41 -3.80
CA LEU A 179 15.68 -6.46 -3.21
C LEU A 179 16.48 -7.64 -2.65
N VAL A 180 17.71 -7.84 -3.11
CA VAL A 180 18.64 -8.83 -2.55
C VAL A 180 18.99 -8.53 -1.10
N ASN A 181 19.21 -7.26 -0.75
CA ASN A 181 19.55 -6.82 0.60
C ASN A 181 18.38 -7.07 1.56
N LEU A 182 17.15 -6.80 1.09
CA LEU A 182 15.93 -7.12 1.85
C LEU A 182 15.80 -8.63 2.06
N SER A 183 16.03 -9.43 1.02
CA SER A 183 15.84 -10.89 1.09
C SER A 183 16.75 -11.54 2.15
N GLU A 184 18.03 -11.18 2.17
CA GLU A 184 18.98 -11.68 3.16
C GLU A 184 18.56 -11.30 4.58
N ARG A 185 18.30 -10.01 4.82
CA ARG A 185 17.89 -9.50 6.14
C ARG A 185 16.57 -10.08 6.62
N LEU A 186 15.60 -10.27 5.73
CA LEU A 186 14.30 -10.84 6.06
C LEU A 186 14.40 -12.31 6.46
N ILE A 187 15.28 -13.09 5.80
CA ILE A 187 15.56 -14.48 6.17
C ILE A 187 16.23 -14.53 7.55
N GLU A 188 17.22 -13.67 7.80
CA GLU A 188 17.90 -13.58 9.10
C GLU A 188 16.94 -13.22 10.23
N ARG A 189 16.05 -12.25 10.02
CA ARG A 189 15.11 -11.75 11.03
C ARG A 189 13.91 -12.65 11.29
N CYS A 190 13.31 -13.21 10.22
CA CYS A 190 12.01 -13.87 10.30
C CYS A 190 12.06 -15.37 9.98
N GLY A 191 13.21 -15.89 9.53
CA GLY A 191 13.35 -17.24 9.00
C GLY A 191 12.82 -17.39 7.57
N PRO A 192 13.30 -18.40 6.82
CA PRO A 192 13.06 -18.51 5.38
C PRO A 192 11.58 -18.69 5.01
N GLY A 193 10.80 -19.41 5.82
CA GLY A 193 9.38 -19.65 5.55
C GLY A 193 8.53 -18.37 5.63
N ARG A 194 8.76 -17.54 6.66
CA ARG A 194 8.04 -16.27 6.83
C ARG A 194 8.53 -15.22 5.84
N ALA A 195 9.83 -15.18 5.57
CA ALA A 195 10.41 -14.33 4.54
C ALA A 195 9.79 -14.59 3.16
N ALA A 196 9.64 -15.85 2.75
CA ALA A 196 9.00 -16.21 1.48
C ALA A 196 7.52 -15.77 1.42
N ARG A 197 6.79 -15.88 2.54
CA ARG A 197 5.40 -15.42 2.64
C ARG A 197 5.27 -13.92 2.44
N PHE A 198 6.04 -13.13 3.18
CA PHE A 198 6.06 -11.67 3.08
C PHE A 198 6.55 -11.19 1.71
N ALA A 199 7.59 -11.82 1.15
CA ALA A 199 8.17 -11.37 -0.11
C ALA A 199 7.29 -11.67 -1.34
N ASN A 200 6.50 -12.75 -1.32
CA ASN A 200 5.81 -13.22 -2.53
C ASN A 200 4.53 -14.01 -2.28
N THR A 201 4.59 -15.09 -1.48
CA THR A 201 3.55 -16.12 -1.48
C THR A 201 2.17 -15.57 -1.13
N ASN A 202 2.07 -14.70 -0.12
CA ASN A 202 0.79 -14.14 0.31
C ASN A 202 0.10 -13.35 -0.81
N MET A 203 0.86 -12.52 -1.53
CA MET A 203 0.34 -11.71 -2.63
C MET A 203 -0.09 -12.58 -3.82
N VAL A 204 0.74 -13.57 -4.19
CA VAL A 204 0.43 -14.49 -5.30
C VAL A 204 -0.80 -15.34 -5.01
N ASP A 205 -0.90 -15.89 -3.80
CA ASP A 205 -2.04 -16.72 -3.41
C ASP A 205 -3.32 -15.90 -3.36
N PHE A 206 -3.26 -14.66 -2.86
CA PHE A 206 -4.39 -13.74 -2.90
C PHE A 206 -4.87 -13.49 -4.34
N PHE A 207 -3.97 -13.10 -5.25
CA PHE A 207 -4.38 -12.79 -6.62
C PHE A 207 -4.88 -14.03 -7.38
N ARG A 208 -4.30 -15.22 -7.15
CA ARG A 208 -4.81 -16.47 -7.72
C ARG A 208 -6.22 -16.82 -7.25
N ALA A 209 -6.55 -16.48 -6.00
CA ALA A 209 -7.85 -16.76 -5.43
C ALA A 209 -8.93 -15.74 -5.85
N ASN A 210 -8.53 -14.50 -6.18
CA ASN A 210 -9.47 -13.38 -6.35
C ASN A 210 -9.52 -12.79 -7.77
N LEU A 211 -8.56 -13.12 -8.65
CA LEU A 211 -8.60 -12.70 -10.06
C LEU A 211 -9.05 -13.87 -10.93
N SER A 212 -10.14 -13.68 -11.67
CA SER A 212 -10.69 -14.61 -12.66
C SER A 212 -10.54 -14.12 -14.09
#